data_AF-A0A6P1AL07-F1
#
_entry.id   AF-A0A6P1AL07-F1
#
_cell.length_a   1.000
_cell.length_b   1.000
_cell.length_c   1.000
_cell.angle_alpha   90.00
_cell.angle_beta   90.00
_cell.angle_gamma   90.00
#
_symmetry.space_group_name_H-M   'P 1'
#
loop_
_entity.id
_entity.type
_entity.pdbx_description
1 polymer ?
#
loop_
_entity_poly.entity_id
_entity_poly.type
_entity_poly.pdbx_seq_one_letter_code
_entity_poly.pdbx_strand_id
1 'polypeptide(L)' 'MTLDETTGELLWSNPVPGNHQIIIAVNDGNFKAAQGFSLQAFDNLPPVINSASIPPTTVNLGAVYRYDVSAFDP' A
#
# COMPACT_ATOMS: atom_id res chain seq x y z
N MET A 1 -6.25 -15.89 3.22
CA MET A 1 -6.84 -14.91 4.14
C MET A 1 -7.27 -15.68 5.38
N THR A 2 -6.98 -15.16 6.56
CA THR A 2 -7.24 -15.85 7.84
C THR A 2 -7.85 -14.86 8.80
N LEU A 3 -8.95 -15.23 9.45
CA LEU A 3 -9.60 -14.43 10.50
C LEU A 3 -9.21 -14.99 11.87
N ASP A 4 -8.70 -14.14 12.75
CA ASP A 4 -8.61 -14.43 14.17
C ASP A 4 -9.99 -14.18 14.80
N GLU A 5 -10.63 -15.25 15.27
CA GLU A 5 -11.98 -15.19 15.84
C GLU A 5 -12.03 -14.52 17.22
N THR A 6 -10.89 -14.41 17.92
CA THR A 6 -10.82 -13.77 19.24
C THR A 6 -10.60 -12.28 19.13
N THR A 7 -9.71 -11.84 18.22
CA THR A 7 -9.37 -10.42 18.04
C THR A 7 -10.18 -9.74 16.95
N GLY A 8 -10.75 -10.51 16.01
CA GLY A 8 -11.39 -9.99 14.80
C GLY A 8 -10.40 -9.59 13.70
N GLU A 9 -9.10 -9.87 13.85
CA GLU A 9 -8.09 -9.51 12.86
C GLU A 9 -8.20 -10.39 11.61
N LEU A 10 -8.34 -9.78 10.44
CA LEU A 10 -8.34 -10.46 9.16
C LEU A 10 -6.99 -10.25 8.45
N LEU A 11 -6.16 -11.28 8.39
CA LEU A 11 -4.86 -11.25 7.76
C LEU A 11 -4.92 -11.75 6.30
N TRP A 12 -4.40 -10.96 5.37
CA TRP A 12 -4.23 -11.35 3.96
C TRP A 12 -2.76 -11.20 3.55
N SER A 13 -1.99 -12.28 3.65
CA SER A 13 -0.53 -12.24 3.52
C SER A 13 -0.01 -11.93 2.11
N ASN A 14 -0.76 -12.27 1.07
CA ASN A 14 -0.38 -12.08 -0.33
C ASN A 14 -1.58 -11.48 -1.09
N PRO A 15 -1.84 -10.18 -0.92
CA PRO A 15 -2.91 -9.53 -1.66
C PRO A 15 -2.61 -9.52 -3.16
N VAL A 16 -3.65 -9.74 -3.95
CA VAL A 16 -3.58 -9.64 -5.42
C VAL A 16 -4.32 -8.39 -5.83
N PRO A 17 -3.76 -7.54 -6.70
CA PRO A 17 -4.43 -6.33 -7.17
C PRO A 17 -5.82 -6.60 -7.75
N GLY A 18 -6.72 -5.65 -7.54
CA GLY A 18 -8.09 -5.72 -8.03
C GLY A 18 -9.13 -5.51 -6.93
N ASN A 19 -10.39 -5.60 -7.32
CA ASN A 19 -11.53 -5.47 -6.43
C ASN A 19 -11.96 -6.85 -5.91
N HIS A 20 -12.07 -6.96 -4.60
CA HIS A 20 -12.42 -8.19 -3.91
C HIS A 20 -13.63 -7.95 -3.03
N GLN A 21 -14.60 -8.86 -3.09
CA GLN A 21 -15.72 -8.86 -2.15
C GLN A 21 -15.36 -9.76 -0.97
N ILE A 22 -15.24 -9.17 0.21
CA ILE A 22 -14.99 -9.88 1.45
C ILE A 22 -16.30 -9.99 2.21
N ILE A 23 -16.68 -11.20 2.62
CA ILE A 23 -17.87 -11.45 3.43
C ILE A 23 -17.43 -12.14 4.71
N ILE A 24 -17.67 -11.48 5.84
CA ILE A 24 -17.43 -12.04 7.17
C ILE A 24 -18.78 -12.45 7.75
N ALA A 25 -18.88 -13.70 8.19
CA ALA A 25 -20.08 -14.23 8.82
C ALA A 25 -19.77 -14.63 10.26
N VAL A 26 -20.73 -14.39 11.14
CA VAL A 26 -20.71 -14.82 12.55
C VAL A 26 -21.92 -15.69 12.82
N ASN A 27 -21.78 -16.60 13.78
CA ASN A 27 -22.83 -17.50 14.22
C ASN A 27 -22.70 -17.69 15.73
N ASP A 28 -23.78 -17.45 16.47
CA ASP A 28 -23.82 -17.61 17.94
C ASP A 28 -24.36 -19.00 18.38
N GLY A 29 -24.60 -19.90 17.42
CA GLY A 29 -25.22 -21.21 17.60
C GLY A 29 -26.73 -21.22 17.34
N ASN A 30 -27.38 -20.05 17.29
CA ASN A 30 -28.83 -19.90 17.05
C ASN A 30 -29.11 -19.08 15.79
N PHE A 31 -28.45 -17.92 15.67
CA PHE A 31 -28.60 -16.97 14.59
C PHE A 31 -27.29 -16.77 13.84
N LYS A 32 -27.42 -16.39 12.58
CA LYS A 32 -26.30 -16.04 11.71
C LYS A 32 -26.45 -14.61 11.25
N ALA A 33 -25.33 -13.90 11.19
CA ALA A 33 -25.24 -12.59 10.59
C ALA A 33 -24.02 -12.54 9.67
N ALA A 34 -24.07 -11.73 8.62
CA ALA A 34 -22.95 -11.54 7.72
C ALA A 34 -22.83 -10.07 7.31
N GLN A 35 -21.60 -9.62 7.13
CA GLN A 35 -21.28 -8.29 6.64
C GLN A 35 -20.33 -8.40 5.44
N GLY A 36 -20.69 -7.71 4.36
CA GLY A 36 -19.90 -7.62 3.14
C GLY A 36 -19.11 -6.31 3.08
N PHE A 37 -17.89 -6.39 2.56
CA PHE A 37 -16.98 -5.27 2.31
C PHE A 37 -16.46 -5.39 0.88
N SER A 38 -16.37 -4.25 0.19
CA SER A 38 -15.61 -4.16 -1.05
C SER A 38 -14.21 -3.67 -0.71
N LEU A 39 -13.20 -4.47 -1.05
CA LEU A 39 -11.80 -4.17 -0.82
C LEU A 39 -11.10 -4.03 -2.16
N GLN A 40 -10.58 -2.83 -2.44
CA GLN A 40 -9.70 -2.60 -3.57
C GLN A 40 -8.25 -2.76 -3.12
N ALA A 41 -7.56 -3.75 -3.68
CA ALA A 41 -6.14 -3.94 -3.50
C ALA A 41 -5.40 -3.34 -4.70
N PHE A 42 -4.32 -2.63 -4.44
CA PHE A 42 -3.45 -2.03 -5.44
C PHE A 42 -2.09 -2.74 -5.45
N ASP A 43 -1.39 -2.65 -6.58
CA ASP A 43 0.03 -2.97 -6.63
C ASP A 43 0.79 -1.95 -5.78
N ASN A 44 1.73 -2.44 -4.96
CA ASN A 44 2.70 -1.59 -4.31
C ASN A 44 3.85 -1.33 -5.29
N LEU A 45 3.86 -0.15 -5.90
CA LEU A 45 4.90 0.25 -6.85
C LEU A 45 6.04 0.96 -6.11
N PRO A 46 7.29 0.87 -6.60
CA PRO A 46 8.36 1.70 -6.05
C PRO A 46 8.10 3.18 -6.33
N PRO A 47 8.59 4.10 -5.48
CA PRO A 47 8.49 5.53 -5.75
C PRO A 47 9.26 5.88 -7.03
N VAL A 48 8.78 6.89 -7.73
CA VAL A 48 9.37 7.36 -8.99
C VAL A 48 10.16 8.64 -8.71
N ILE A 49 11.46 8.61 -9.02
CA ILE A 49 12.28 9.83 -9.03
C ILE A 49 11.90 10.66 -10.25
N ASN A 50 11.63 11.94 -10.03
CA ASN A 50 11.36 12.88 -11.11
C ASN A 50 12.67 13.24 -11.83
N SER A 51 12.90 12.61 -12.99
CA SER A 51 14.08 12.83 -13.83
C SER A 51 14.07 14.14 -14.62
N ALA A 52 13.05 14.99 -14.45
CA ALA A 52 13.02 16.31 -15.11
C ALA A 52 14.12 17.24 -14.60
N SER A 53 14.67 16.99 -13.41
CA SER A 53 15.85 17.68 -12.89
C SER A 53 17.10 16.83 -13.17
N ILE A 54 18.04 17.34 -13.96
CA ILE A 54 19.34 16.68 -14.19
C ILE A 54 20.31 17.20 -13.13
N PRO A 55 20.91 16.33 -12.29
CA PRO A 55 21.85 16.77 -11.28
C PRO A 55 23.05 17.48 -11.90
N PRO A 56 23.53 18.59 -11.33
CA PRO A 56 24.76 19.22 -11.79
C PRO A 56 25.91 18.21 -11.70
N THR A 57 26.69 18.05 -12.76
CA THR A 57 27.85 17.14 -12.77
C THR A 57 29.16 17.86 -12.50
N THR A 58 29.13 19.18 -12.39
CA THR A 58 30.27 20.03 -12.09
C THR A 58 29.91 21.07 -11.03
N VAL A 59 30.90 21.49 -10.27
CA VAL A 59 30.80 22.56 -9.27
C VAL A 59 32.10 23.36 -9.26
N ASN A 60 32.01 24.66 -8.97
CA ASN A 60 33.18 25.51 -8.84
C ASN A 60 33.98 25.13 -7.58
N LEU A 61 35.31 25.24 -7.65
CA LEU A 61 36.18 24.97 -6.51
C LEU A 61 35.79 25.88 -5.32
N GLY A 62 35.55 25.27 -4.16
CA GLY A 62 35.12 25.97 -2.94
C GLY A 62 33.61 26.24 -2.84
N ALA A 63 32.80 25.91 -3.84
CA ALA A 63 31.35 26.00 -3.74
C ALA A 63 30.72 24.73 -3.14
N VAL A 64 29.58 24.90 -2.45
CA VAL A 64 28.80 23.77 -1.93
C VAL A 64 28.02 23.13 -3.06
N TYR A 65 28.21 21.82 -3.23
CA TYR A 65 27.37 21.02 -4.10
C TYR A 65 26.08 20.62 -3.37
N ARG A 66 24.93 20.90 -3.99
CA ARG A 66 23.61 20.46 -3.51
C ARG A 66 22.73 20.10 -4.69
N TYR A 67 21.98 19.02 -4.54
CA TYR A 67 20.96 18.60 -5.48
C TYR A 67 19.78 18.04 -4.70
N ASP A 68 18.60 18.62 -4.91
CA ASP A 68 17.37 18.15 -4.27
C ASP A 68 16.72 17.07 -5.16
N VAL A 69 16.51 15.88 -4.60
CA VAL A 69 15.84 14.78 -5.29
C VAL A 69 14.33 14.93 -5.11
N SER A 70 13.61 15.13 -6.21
CA SER A 70 12.15 15.11 -6.22
C SER A 70 11.67 13.70 -6.56
N ALA A 71 10.71 13.18 -5.80
CA ALA A 71 10.11 11.87 -6.02
C ALA A 71 8.60 11.93 -5.72
N PHE A 72 7.84 11.02 -6.33
CA PHE A 72 6.43 10.81 -5.99
C PHE A 72 6.14 9.31 -5.78
N ASP A 73 5.13 9.04 -4.96
CA ASP A 73 4.56 7.72 -4.77
C ASP A 73 3.34 7.58 -5.72
N PRO A 74 3.35 6.65 -6.70
CA PRO A 74 2.31 6.53 -7.73
C PRO A 74 0.91 6.13 -7.26
#